data_AF-X0K777-F1
#
_entry.id   AF-X0K777-F1
#
_cell.length_a   1.000
_cell.length_b   1.000
_cell.length_c   1.000
_cell.angle_alpha   90.00
_cell.angle_beta   90.00
_cell.angle_gamma   90.00
#
_symmetry.space_group_name_H-M   'P 1'
#
loop_
_entity.id
_entity.type
_entity.pdbx_description
1 polymer ?
#
loop_
_entity_poly.entity_id
_entity_poly.type
_entity_poly.pdbx_seq_one_letter_code
_entity_poly.pdbx_strand_id
1 'polypeptide(L)'
;MQSSPPTIFVDSLPKGSSVTFKDSTFFTHNGPGATFPSADQVRVKSEAGDHVLDRKNTVIFESLGLVVKFGKEPRVTVVEGQCLWWLRRHLPSVPVPEMYGWTEDGGEVFLYMQLVEGVTLENIWEFLNKEDKTGICDQLRDMVVDLRQVKRNSNDEFLGQINRGPLQDVVFADGIRPRAGTILVPASGSHWEGHELEDIPDPYRQLLHDDPGVVFTHADLHQSNIMVSEGWPCRIVAIIDWHQSGWYPDYWEFYKAEYTNHWESEWVQKYIPMFLNEPRETFLEGINSYAASWGSM
;
A
#
# COMPACT_ATOMS: atom_id res chain seq x y z
N MET A 1 -19.61 -21.31 -8.24
CA MET A 1 -18.37 -21.49 -9.01
C MET A 1 -17.37 -20.52 -8.43
N GLN A 2 -16.32 -20.97 -7.73
CA GLN A 2 -15.25 -20.06 -7.31
C GLN A 2 -14.52 -19.61 -8.57
N SER A 3 -14.60 -18.31 -8.88
CA SER A 3 -13.77 -17.70 -9.91
C SER A 3 -12.31 -17.95 -9.58
N SER A 4 -11.50 -18.27 -10.59
CA SER A 4 -10.05 -18.39 -10.38
C SER A 4 -9.51 -17.07 -9.81
N PRO A 5 -8.52 -17.10 -8.89
CA PRO A 5 -7.96 -15.88 -8.33
C PRO A 5 -7.40 -14.97 -9.44
N PRO A 6 -7.57 -13.64 -9.34
CA PRO A 6 -7.11 -12.72 -10.36
C PRO A 6 -5.58 -12.75 -10.44
N THR A 7 -5.05 -12.62 -11.66
CA THR A 7 -3.61 -12.63 -11.93
C THR A 7 -3.18 -11.26 -12.44
N ILE A 8 -2.12 -10.71 -11.87
CA ILE A 8 -1.54 -9.44 -12.34
C ILE A 8 -0.66 -9.71 -13.56
N PHE A 9 -0.99 -9.07 -14.69
CA PHE A 9 -0.14 -9.03 -15.88
C PHE A 9 0.40 -7.60 -16.06
N VAL A 10 1.72 -7.42 -15.97
CA VAL A 10 2.37 -6.09 -16.04
C VAL A 10 2.00 -5.35 -17.32
N ASP A 11 1.89 -6.07 -18.45
CA ASP A 11 1.52 -5.46 -19.74
C ASP A 11 0.07 -4.99 -19.82
N SER A 12 -0.79 -5.43 -18.90
CA SER A 12 -2.17 -4.95 -18.80
C SER A 12 -2.31 -3.67 -17.97
N LEU A 13 -1.27 -3.27 -17.24
CA LEU A 13 -1.30 -2.04 -16.45
C LEU A 13 -1.28 -0.82 -17.38
N PRO A 14 -2.04 0.25 -17.08
CA PRO A 14 -2.02 1.44 -17.90
C PRO A 14 -0.63 2.10 -17.87
N LYS A 15 -0.15 2.52 -19.04
CA LYS A 15 1.19 3.10 -19.24
C LYS A 15 1.07 4.55 -19.71
N GLY A 16 2.09 5.36 -19.42
CA GLY A 16 2.21 6.74 -19.89
C GLY A 16 2.28 7.75 -18.75
N SER A 17 2.88 8.91 -19.06
CA SER A 17 3.06 10.02 -18.11
C SER A 17 1.79 10.82 -17.87
N SER A 18 0.76 10.68 -18.72
CA SER A 18 -0.55 11.29 -18.52
C SER A 18 -1.64 10.34 -19.00
N VAL A 19 -2.52 9.94 -18.09
CA VAL A 19 -3.59 8.97 -18.34
C VAL A 19 -4.88 9.49 -17.72
N THR A 20 -5.99 9.34 -18.45
CA THR A 20 -7.34 9.70 -17.98
C THR A 20 -8.30 8.56 -18.27
N PHE A 21 -8.96 8.04 -17.23
CA PHE A 21 -9.97 6.98 -17.35
C PHE A 21 -11.35 7.61 -17.58
N LYS A 22 -11.72 7.79 -18.86
CA LYS A 22 -12.98 8.46 -19.26
C LYS A 22 -14.25 7.69 -18.86
N ASP A 23 -14.10 6.42 -18.53
CA ASP A 23 -15.13 5.53 -17.97
C ASP A 23 -15.29 5.65 -16.45
N SER A 24 -14.45 6.45 -15.76
CA SER A 24 -14.52 6.58 -14.30
C SER A 24 -15.71 7.40 -13.80
N THR A 25 -16.07 7.18 -12.53
CA THR A 25 -17.20 7.90 -11.90
C THR A 25 -17.01 9.41 -11.86
N PHE A 26 -15.78 9.93 -11.95
CA PHE A 26 -15.50 11.36 -12.06
C PHE A 26 -16.27 12.02 -13.21
N PHE A 27 -16.28 11.41 -14.40
CA PHE A 27 -16.94 11.98 -15.58
C PHE A 27 -18.44 11.72 -15.58
N THR A 28 -18.90 10.70 -14.86
CA THR A 28 -20.34 10.51 -14.59
C THR A 28 -20.88 11.57 -13.64
N HIS A 29 -20.11 11.92 -12.60
CA HIS A 29 -20.50 12.90 -11.59
C HIS A 29 -20.37 14.35 -12.07
N ASN A 30 -19.23 14.69 -12.67
CA ASN A 30 -18.87 16.07 -13.06
C ASN A 30 -19.21 16.40 -14.53
N GLY A 31 -19.66 15.40 -15.30
CA GLY A 31 -19.99 15.52 -16.72
C GLY A 31 -18.84 15.12 -17.67
N PRO A 32 -19.17 14.70 -18.90
CA PRO A 32 -18.18 14.13 -19.84
C PRO A 32 -17.11 15.13 -20.32
N GLY A 33 -17.41 16.43 -20.24
CA GLY A 33 -16.49 17.52 -20.58
C GLY A 33 -15.66 18.05 -19.42
N ALA A 34 -15.81 17.48 -18.21
CA ALA A 34 -15.04 17.89 -17.06
C ALA A 34 -13.53 17.65 -17.27
N THR A 35 -12.71 18.42 -16.55
CA THR A 35 -11.25 18.29 -16.55
C THR A 35 -10.75 18.22 -15.11
N PHE A 36 -9.66 17.49 -14.89
CA PHE A 36 -8.98 17.55 -13.60
C PHE A 36 -8.40 18.94 -13.35
N PRO A 37 -8.25 19.35 -12.07
CA PRO A 37 -7.43 20.51 -11.74
C PRO A 37 -6.02 20.35 -12.31
N SER A 38 -5.50 21.42 -12.93
CA SER A 38 -4.13 21.46 -13.44
C SER A 38 -3.11 21.34 -12.30
N ALA A 39 -1.88 20.92 -12.63
CA ALA A 39 -0.78 20.83 -11.66
C ALA A 39 -0.57 22.14 -10.90
N ASP A 40 -0.64 23.29 -11.59
CA ASP A 40 -0.53 24.61 -10.95
C ASP A 40 -1.67 24.89 -9.98
N GLN A 41 -2.91 24.53 -10.32
CA GLN A 41 -4.05 24.68 -9.39
C GLN A 41 -3.89 23.80 -8.15
N VAL A 42 -3.36 22.59 -8.30
CA VAL A 42 -3.07 21.69 -7.17
C VAL A 42 -1.97 22.29 -6.28
N ARG A 43 -0.87 22.77 -6.86
CA ARG A 43 0.23 23.41 -6.12
C ARG A 43 -0.24 24.66 -5.36
N VAL A 44 -0.98 25.55 -6.02
CA VAL A 44 -1.51 26.78 -5.40
C VAL A 44 -2.44 26.45 -4.23
N LYS A 45 -3.29 25.43 -4.37
CA LYS A 45 -4.20 25.01 -3.29
C LYS A 45 -3.45 24.32 -2.14
N SER A 46 -2.40 23.56 -2.45
CA SER A 46 -1.46 23.00 -1.47
C SER A 46 -0.78 24.11 -0.67
N GLU A 47 -0.22 25.12 -1.32
CA GLU A 47 0.45 26.26 -0.66
C GLU A 47 -0.48 27.09 0.23
N ALA A 48 -1.78 27.12 -0.08
CA ALA A 48 -2.79 27.79 0.73
C ALA A 48 -3.10 27.09 2.07
N GLY A 49 -2.49 25.93 2.36
CA GLY A 49 -2.63 25.20 3.62
C GLY A 49 -3.84 24.27 3.69
N ASP A 50 -4.45 23.94 2.55
CA ASP A 50 -5.61 23.04 2.45
C ASP A 50 -5.18 21.57 2.45
N HIS A 51 -4.61 21.13 3.58
CA HIS A 51 -4.13 19.77 3.80
C HIS A 51 -4.98 19.05 4.84
N VAL A 52 -5.30 17.78 4.59
CA VAL A 52 -6.20 17.02 5.47
C VAL A 52 -5.51 16.30 6.63
N LEU A 53 -4.18 16.14 6.61
CA LEU A 53 -3.46 15.38 7.66
C LEU A 53 -1.98 15.78 7.81
N ASP A 54 -1.60 17.06 7.86
CA ASP A 54 -0.16 17.49 7.86
C ASP A 54 0.69 16.93 6.67
N ARG A 55 0.03 16.21 5.75
CA ARG A 55 0.56 15.59 4.53
C ARG A 55 0.47 16.65 3.43
N LYS A 56 1.53 17.47 3.31
CA LYS A 56 1.68 18.52 2.28
C LYS A 56 1.45 18.08 0.83
N ASN A 57 1.43 16.77 0.61
CA ASN A 57 1.32 16.11 -0.69
C ASN A 57 -0.11 15.71 -1.07
N THR A 58 -1.14 16.06 -0.29
CA THR A 58 -2.54 15.71 -0.57
C THR A 58 -3.43 16.95 -0.52
N VAL A 59 -4.30 17.09 -1.53
CA VAL A 59 -5.21 18.23 -1.69
C VAL A 59 -6.62 17.72 -2.03
N ILE A 60 -7.66 18.30 -1.43
CA ILE A 60 -9.06 17.87 -1.65
C ILE A 60 -9.85 18.92 -2.42
N PHE A 61 -10.50 18.49 -3.51
CA PHE A 61 -11.48 19.25 -4.26
C PHE A 61 -12.87 18.66 -3.99
N GLU A 62 -13.48 19.03 -2.85
CA GLU A 62 -14.76 18.48 -2.39
C GLU A 62 -15.87 18.63 -3.43
N SER A 63 -15.96 19.79 -4.09
CA SER A 63 -16.97 20.05 -5.12
C SER A 63 -16.86 19.15 -6.35
N LEU A 64 -15.74 18.44 -6.50
CA LEU A 64 -15.49 17.50 -7.59
C LEU A 64 -15.51 16.03 -7.11
N GLY A 65 -15.68 15.78 -5.81
CA GLY A 65 -15.50 14.46 -5.20
C GLY A 65 -14.09 13.90 -5.43
N LEU A 66 -13.07 14.77 -5.41
CA LEU A 66 -11.72 14.45 -5.88
C LEU A 66 -10.68 14.71 -4.79
N VAL A 67 -9.74 13.77 -4.63
CA VAL A 67 -8.48 13.96 -3.91
C VAL A 67 -7.34 13.88 -4.92
N VAL A 68 -6.35 14.76 -4.75
CA VAL A 68 -5.11 14.73 -5.53
C VAL A 68 -3.94 14.48 -4.60
N LYS A 69 -3.26 13.35 -4.78
CA LYS A 69 -1.96 13.07 -4.15
C LYS A 69 -0.87 13.45 -5.14
N PHE A 70 0.08 14.29 -4.75
CA PHE A 70 1.11 14.77 -5.64
C PHE A 70 2.49 14.91 -4.99
N GLY A 71 3.54 14.81 -5.79
CA GLY A 71 4.91 14.99 -5.34
C GLY A 71 5.93 14.27 -6.21
N LYS A 72 7.18 14.26 -5.76
CA LYS A 72 8.28 13.61 -6.48
C LYS A 72 8.47 12.15 -6.07
N GLU A 73 9.04 11.37 -6.98
CA GLU A 73 9.54 10.03 -6.64
C GLU A 73 10.61 10.10 -5.54
N PRO A 74 10.74 9.07 -4.67
CA PRO A 74 9.90 7.86 -4.62
C PRO A 74 8.60 8.03 -3.82
N ARG A 75 8.25 9.23 -3.35
CA ARG A 75 7.11 9.42 -2.42
C ARG A 75 5.75 9.32 -3.09
N VAL A 76 5.65 9.73 -4.35
CA VAL A 76 4.43 9.63 -5.16
C VAL A 76 4.85 9.12 -6.53
N THR A 77 4.27 8.01 -6.96
CA THR A 77 4.62 7.35 -8.22
C THR A 77 3.37 6.91 -8.97
N VAL A 78 3.48 6.78 -10.29
CA VAL A 78 2.41 6.22 -11.14
C VAL A 78 2.05 4.78 -10.72
N VAL A 79 2.97 4.07 -10.07
CA VAL A 79 2.79 2.68 -9.64
C VAL A 79 1.67 2.54 -8.60
N GLU A 80 1.52 3.52 -7.70
CA GLU A 80 0.38 3.58 -6.78
C GLU A 80 -0.95 3.69 -7.54
N GLY A 81 -1.00 4.56 -8.56
CA GLY A 81 -2.17 4.70 -9.43
C GLY A 81 -2.50 3.43 -10.23
N GLN A 82 -1.47 2.72 -10.72
CA GLN A 82 -1.64 1.42 -11.37
C GLN A 82 -2.20 0.36 -10.40
N CYS A 83 -1.73 0.36 -9.15
CA CYS A 83 -2.22 -0.55 -8.11
C CYS A 83 -3.69 -0.31 -7.80
N LEU A 84 -4.08 0.94 -7.51
CA LEU A 84 -5.48 1.33 -7.26
C LEU A 84 -6.38 0.98 -8.44
N TRP A 85 -5.94 1.30 -9.67
CA TRP A 85 -6.68 0.99 -10.89
C TRP A 85 -6.93 -0.51 -11.04
N TRP A 86 -5.91 -1.34 -10.77
CA TRP A 86 -6.00 -2.79 -10.92
C TRP A 86 -6.87 -3.43 -9.85
N LEU A 87 -6.66 -3.10 -8.57
CA LEU A 87 -7.42 -3.64 -7.43
C LEU A 87 -8.91 -3.36 -7.58
N ARG A 88 -9.26 -2.10 -7.91
CA ARG A 88 -10.66 -1.70 -8.07
C ARG A 88 -11.43 -2.52 -9.11
N ARG A 89 -10.72 -2.99 -10.15
CA ARG A 89 -11.27 -3.75 -11.29
C ARG A 89 -11.26 -5.25 -11.09
N HIS A 90 -10.26 -5.79 -10.41
CA HIS A 90 -10.03 -7.24 -10.36
C HIS A 90 -10.20 -7.86 -8.96
N LEU A 91 -10.23 -7.04 -7.91
CA LEU A 91 -10.37 -7.49 -6.53
C LEU A 91 -11.37 -6.59 -5.75
N PRO A 92 -12.65 -6.57 -6.15
CA PRO A 92 -13.65 -5.67 -5.54
C PRO A 92 -13.97 -5.97 -4.07
N SER A 93 -13.52 -7.12 -3.55
CA SER A 93 -13.62 -7.44 -2.12
C SER A 93 -12.67 -6.61 -1.25
N VAL A 94 -11.63 -6.03 -1.84
CA VAL A 94 -10.75 -5.04 -1.19
C VAL A 94 -11.15 -3.66 -1.70
N PRO A 95 -11.94 -2.89 -0.94
CA PRO A 95 -12.38 -1.58 -1.37
C PRO A 95 -11.19 -0.61 -1.38
N VAL A 96 -11.01 0.10 -2.49
CA VAL A 96 -9.95 1.11 -2.67
C VAL A 96 -10.55 2.35 -3.36
N PRO A 97 -9.94 3.55 -3.20
CA PRO A 97 -10.34 4.71 -3.97
C PRO A 97 -10.28 4.42 -5.47
N GLU A 98 -11.30 4.84 -6.22
CA GLU A 98 -11.24 4.75 -7.67
C GLU A 98 -10.17 5.70 -8.22
N MET A 99 -9.30 5.17 -9.08
CA MET A 99 -8.35 5.97 -9.83
C MET A 99 -9.02 6.62 -11.04
N TYR A 100 -9.01 7.96 -11.12
CA TYR A 100 -9.55 8.73 -12.25
C TYR A 100 -8.50 9.00 -13.32
N GLY A 101 -7.24 9.12 -12.92
CA GLY A 101 -6.12 9.30 -13.83
C GLY A 101 -4.88 9.82 -13.10
N TRP A 102 -3.85 10.12 -13.88
CA TRP A 102 -2.63 10.75 -13.38
C TRP A 102 -1.99 11.63 -14.44
N THR A 103 -1.15 12.55 -14.01
CA THR A 103 -0.26 13.30 -14.90
C THR A 103 1.09 13.56 -14.24
N GLU A 104 2.14 13.57 -15.04
CA GLU A 104 3.47 14.07 -14.65
C GLU A 104 3.62 15.50 -15.14
N ASP A 105 4.08 16.39 -14.27
CA ASP A 105 4.36 17.78 -14.58
C ASP A 105 5.49 18.31 -13.70
N GLY A 106 6.49 18.98 -14.29
CA GLY A 106 7.60 19.58 -13.54
C GLY A 106 8.45 18.60 -12.73
N GLY A 107 8.44 17.31 -13.09
CA GLY A 107 9.12 16.24 -12.33
C GLY A 107 8.36 15.76 -11.10
N GLU A 108 7.08 16.12 -10.97
CA GLU A 108 6.15 15.62 -9.96
C GLU A 108 5.06 14.76 -10.62
N VAL A 109 4.57 13.76 -9.89
CA VAL A 109 3.42 12.94 -10.26
C VAL A 109 2.19 13.49 -9.54
N PHE A 110 1.05 13.55 -10.22
CA PHE A 110 -0.25 13.92 -9.68
C PHE A 110 -1.22 12.76 -9.90
N LEU A 111 -1.68 12.13 -8.82
CA LEU A 111 -2.66 11.05 -8.83
C LEU A 111 -4.04 11.62 -8.51
N TYR A 112 -4.98 11.52 -9.45
CA TYR A 112 -6.36 11.99 -9.31
C TYR A 112 -7.25 10.81 -8.93
N MET A 113 -7.76 10.81 -7.70
CA MET A 113 -8.55 9.70 -7.14
C MET A 113 -9.83 10.16 -6.46
N GLN A 114 -10.75 9.21 -6.29
CA GLN A 114 -11.99 9.40 -5.56
C GLN A 114 -11.73 9.95 -4.15
N LEU A 115 -12.49 11.00 -3.79
CA LEU A 115 -12.71 11.36 -2.40
C LEU A 115 -13.68 10.36 -1.79
N VAL A 116 -13.17 9.45 -0.97
CA VAL A 116 -13.97 8.45 -0.27
C VAL A 116 -14.69 9.13 0.89
N GLU A 117 -16.00 8.94 0.97
CA GLU A 117 -16.81 9.37 2.11
C GLU A 117 -16.60 8.41 3.29
N GLY A 118 -16.11 8.95 4.41
CA GLY A 118 -15.86 8.19 5.62
C GLY A 118 -14.80 8.85 6.49
N VAL A 119 -14.47 8.18 7.60
CA VAL A 119 -13.46 8.62 8.57
C VAL A 119 -12.37 7.56 8.69
N THR A 120 -11.17 7.94 9.08
CA THR A 120 -10.12 6.95 9.33
C THR A 120 -10.45 6.14 10.58
N LEU A 121 -10.06 4.87 10.59
CA LEU A 121 -10.24 3.99 11.75
C LEU A 121 -9.51 4.56 12.97
N GLU A 122 -8.32 5.13 12.76
CA GLU A 122 -7.53 5.82 13.79
C GLU A 122 -8.35 6.90 14.50
N ASN A 123 -9.05 7.77 13.75
CA ASN A 123 -9.79 8.89 14.32
C ASN A 123 -10.96 8.45 15.20
N ILE A 124 -11.55 7.29 14.92
CA ILE A 124 -12.71 6.80 15.68
C ILE A 124 -12.41 5.64 16.61
N TRP A 125 -11.17 5.14 16.63
CA TRP A 125 -10.81 3.87 17.29
C TRP A 125 -11.21 3.81 18.77
N GLU A 126 -10.95 4.89 19.50
CA GLU A 126 -11.27 5.01 20.94
C GLU A 126 -12.77 5.06 21.23
N PHE A 127 -13.60 5.38 20.23
CA PHE A 127 -15.05 5.45 20.36
C PHE A 127 -15.77 4.17 19.91
N LEU A 128 -15.05 3.23 19.28
CA LEU A 128 -15.60 1.95 18.84
C LEU A 128 -15.79 1.00 20.03
N ASN A 129 -16.96 0.35 20.09
CA ASN A 129 -17.17 -0.74 21.02
C ASN A 129 -16.45 -2.02 20.57
N LYS A 130 -16.39 -3.03 21.44
CA LYS A 130 -15.70 -4.30 21.16
C LYS A 130 -16.27 -5.05 19.95
N GLU A 131 -17.59 -5.00 19.74
CA GLU A 131 -18.27 -5.69 18.64
C GLU A 131 -17.85 -5.08 17.29
N ASP A 132 -17.85 -3.75 17.18
CA ASP A 132 -17.40 -3.07 15.96
C ASP A 132 -15.92 -3.27 15.69
N LYS A 133 -15.05 -3.16 16.72
CA LYS A 133 -13.61 -3.45 16.56
C LYS A 133 -13.38 -4.89 16.05
N THR A 134 -14.14 -5.85 16.56
CA THR A 134 -14.08 -7.25 16.12
C THR A 134 -14.60 -7.41 14.69
N GLY A 135 -15.74 -6.79 14.35
CA GLY A 135 -16.33 -6.86 13.02
C GLY A 135 -15.48 -6.18 11.94
N ILE A 136 -14.68 -5.17 12.31
CA ILE A 136 -13.66 -4.57 11.43
C ILE A 136 -12.51 -5.55 11.20
N CYS A 137 -12.02 -6.21 12.25
CA CYS A 137 -10.96 -7.23 12.11
C CYS A 137 -11.41 -8.41 11.26
N ASP A 138 -12.66 -8.85 11.38
CA ASP A 138 -13.21 -9.90 10.53
C ASP A 138 -13.21 -9.48 9.05
N GLN A 139 -13.61 -8.24 8.74
CA GLN A 139 -13.54 -7.68 7.39
C GLN A 139 -12.09 -7.60 6.89
N LEU A 140 -11.15 -7.11 7.71
CA LEU A 140 -9.73 -7.03 7.34
C LEU A 140 -9.16 -8.43 7.04
N ARG A 141 -9.52 -9.44 7.83
CA ARG A 141 -9.07 -10.82 7.63
C ARG A 141 -9.51 -11.34 6.28
N ASP A 142 -10.78 -11.14 5.94
CA ASP A 142 -11.33 -11.57 4.64
C ASP A 142 -10.63 -10.84 3.48
N MET A 143 -10.40 -9.53 3.61
CA MET A 143 -9.66 -8.73 2.62
C MET A 143 -8.21 -9.19 2.45
N VAL A 144 -7.49 -9.47 3.55
CA VAL A 144 -6.11 -9.95 3.51
C VAL A 144 -6.04 -11.34 2.87
N VAL A 145 -6.99 -12.24 3.18
CA VAL A 145 -7.07 -13.56 2.55
C VAL A 145 -7.22 -13.41 1.04
N ASP A 146 -8.16 -12.57 0.59
CA ASP A 146 -8.40 -12.32 -0.83
C ASP A 146 -7.21 -11.67 -1.52
N LEU A 147 -6.56 -10.70 -0.89
CA LEU A 147 -5.34 -10.05 -1.40
C LEU A 147 -4.21 -11.06 -1.60
N ARG A 148 -4.03 -11.99 -0.65
CA ARG A 148 -3.02 -13.06 -0.73
C ARG A 148 -3.32 -14.10 -1.80
N GLN A 149 -4.56 -14.20 -2.29
CA GLN A 149 -4.90 -15.07 -3.42
C GLN A 149 -4.50 -14.47 -4.78
N VAL A 150 -4.20 -13.17 -4.86
CA VAL A 150 -3.76 -12.54 -6.10
C VAL A 150 -2.52 -13.26 -6.61
N LYS A 151 -2.55 -13.68 -7.87
CA LYS A 151 -1.47 -14.46 -8.47
C LYS A 151 -0.50 -13.57 -9.23
N ARG A 152 0.77 -13.94 -9.14
CA ARG A 152 1.81 -13.54 -10.10
C ARG A 152 1.67 -14.39 -11.35
N ASN A 153 2.27 -13.90 -12.44
CA ASN A 153 2.54 -14.76 -13.59
C ASN A 153 3.45 -15.93 -13.13
N SER A 154 3.14 -17.16 -13.55
CA SER A 154 3.59 -18.42 -12.92
C SER A 154 5.10 -18.69 -12.96
N ASN A 155 5.88 -17.87 -13.67
CA ASN A 155 7.30 -18.10 -13.92
C ASN A 155 8.20 -17.05 -13.24
N ASP A 156 7.66 -16.29 -12.28
CA ASP A 156 8.32 -15.09 -11.79
C ASP A 156 8.42 -15.06 -10.25
N GLU A 157 9.57 -15.49 -9.75
CA GLU A 157 9.97 -15.32 -8.36
C GLU A 157 10.67 -13.96 -8.22
N PHE A 158 9.87 -12.92 -8.00
CA PHE A 158 10.37 -11.58 -7.72
C PHE A 158 9.68 -10.98 -6.51
N LEU A 159 10.39 -10.04 -5.90
CA LEU A 159 9.85 -9.05 -4.98
C LEU A 159 9.84 -7.72 -5.70
N GLY A 160 8.77 -6.97 -5.53
CA GLY A 160 8.61 -5.73 -6.25
C GLY A 160 7.18 -5.26 -6.25
N GLN A 161 6.99 -4.04 -6.71
CA GLN A 161 5.66 -3.46 -6.85
C GLN A 161 4.85 -4.18 -7.93
N ILE A 162 3.59 -3.79 -8.11
CA ILE A 162 2.67 -4.38 -9.09
C ILE A 162 3.24 -4.41 -10.52
N ASN A 163 4.10 -3.45 -10.88
CA ASN A 163 4.74 -3.34 -12.18
C ASN A 163 6.15 -3.97 -12.25
N ARG A 164 6.57 -4.74 -11.24
CA ARG A 164 7.94 -5.27 -11.03
C ARG A 164 9.01 -4.22 -10.74
N GLY A 165 8.61 -2.98 -10.45
CA GLY A 165 9.51 -1.97 -9.93
C GLY A 165 10.05 -2.34 -8.53
N PRO A 166 11.14 -1.70 -8.09
CA PRO A 166 11.69 -1.92 -6.76
C PRO A 166 10.66 -1.57 -5.68
N LEU A 167 10.67 -2.31 -4.58
CA LEU A 167 9.84 -2.02 -3.42
C LEU A 167 10.16 -0.62 -2.87
N GLN A 168 9.12 0.09 -2.44
CA GLN A 168 9.22 1.45 -1.89
C GLN A 168 8.90 1.51 -0.39
N ASP A 169 8.93 0.35 0.27
CA ASP A 169 8.71 0.29 1.71
C ASP A 169 9.74 1.17 2.43
N VAL A 170 9.26 2.01 3.35
CA VAL A 170 10.11 2.96 4.08
C VAL A 170 11.17 2.29 4.95
N VAL A 171 10.97 1.02 5.32
CA VAL A 171 11.98 0.19 6.00
C VAL A 171 13.21 -0.01 5.12
N PHE A 172 13.09 0.16 3.80
CA PHE A 172 14.17 -0.01 2.83
C PHE A 172 14.68 1.30 2.22
N ALA A 173 14.00 2.43 2.46
CA ALA A 173 14.13 3.65 1.65
C ALA A 173 14.79 4.84 2.35
N ASP A 174 15.77 4.63 3.24
CA ASP A 174 16.48 5.71 3.95
C ASP A 174 17.64 6.36 3.17
N GLY A 175 17.83 5.99 1.90
CA GLY A 175 18.83 6.60 1.01
C GLY A 175 20.28 6.17 1.26
N ILE A 176 20.54 5.36 2.28
CA ILE A 176 21.84 4.70 2.53
C ILE A 176 21.77 3.22 2.11
N ARG A 177 20.57 2.62 2.19
CA ARG A 177 20.32 1.21 1.89
C ARG A 177 20.19 0.96 0.38
N PRO A 178 20.72 -0.17 -0.15
CA PRO A 178 20.29 -0.70 -1.44
C PRO A 178 18.77 -0.90 -1.39
N ARG A 179 18.05 -0.45 -2.43
CA ARG A 179 16.60 -0.68 -2.56
C ARG A 179 16.36 -2.18 -2.41
N ALA A 180 15.65 -2.57 -1.35
CA ALA A 180 15.71 -3.92 -0.80
C ALA A 180 15.53 -5.03 -1.84
N GLY A 181 16.60 -5.81 -1.99
CA GLY A 181 16.61 -7.04 -2.77
C GLY A 181 17.09 -8.26 -2.01
N THR A 182 17.75 -8.12 -0.85
CA THR A 182 18.58 -9.22 -0.33
C THR A 182 17.96 -10.11 0.75
N ILE A 183 16.88 -9.71 1.42
CA ILE A 183 16.48 -10.39 2.70
C ILE A 183 15.21 -11.21 2.59
N LEU A 184 14.51 -11.07 1.47
CA LEU A 184 13.16 -11.57 1.29
C LEU A 184 13.05 -12.63 0.17
N VAL A 185 14.17 -12.99 -0.49
CA VAL A 185 14.22 -13.99 -1.58
C VAL A 185 15.00 -15.22 -1.10
N PRO A 186 14.56 -16.46 -1.42
CA PRO A 186 15.40 -17.66 -1.30
C PRO A 186 16.74 -17.43 -2.00
N ALA A 187 17.79 -18.14 -1.58
CA ALA A 187 19.18 -18.01 -2.05
C ALA A 187 19.42 -18.31 -3.55
N SER A 188 18.38 -18.30 -4.40
CA SER A 188 18.45 -18.59 -5.82
C SER A 188 17.97 -17.40 -6.66
N GLY A 189 18.84 -16.43 -6.91
CA GLY A 189 18.54 -15.42 -7.93
C GLY A 189 19.50 -14.25 -7.97
N SER A 190 20.44 -14.28 -8.92
CA SER A 190 21.20 -13.13 -9.39
C SER A 190 20.25 -12.04 -9.89
N HIS A 191 20.00 -11.02 -9.07
CA HIS A 191 19.04 -9.94 -9.39
C HIS A 191 19.55 -8.52 -9.13
N TRP A 192 20.86 -8.36 -8.95
CA TRP A 192 21.50 -7.07 -8.91
C TRP A 192 22.54 -7.01 -10.04
N GLU A 193 22.73 -5.85 -10.66
CA GLU A 193 23.87 -5.60 -11.55
C GLU A 193 25.02 -5.03 -10.68
N GLY A 194 26.09 -5.81 -10.40
CA GLY A 194 27.36 -5.31 -9.83
C GLY A 194 27.84 -5.61 -8.37
N HIS A 195 27.20 -6.45 -7.56
CA HIS A 195 27.45 -6.84 -6.14
C HIS A 195 27.24 -8.33 -5.75
N GLU A 196 28.23 -9.23 -5.67
CA GLU A 196 28.00 -10.67 -5.37
C GLU A 196 27.22 -10.95 -4.05
N LEU A 197 26.44 -12.04 -3.99
CA LEU A 197 25.68 -12.45 -2.79
C LEU A 197 26.60 -12.61 -1.56
N GLU A 198 27.86 -13.00 -1.78
CA GLU A 198 28.87 -13.11 -0.72
C GLU A 198 29.35 -11.75 -0.17
N ASP A 199 29.12 -10.65 -0.90
CA ASP A 199 29.52 -9.30 -0.51
C ASP A 199 28.51 -8.62 0.42
N ILE A 200 27.35 -9.23 0.67
CA ILE A 200 26.26 -8.66 1.47
C ILE A 200 26.20 -9.38 2.83
N PRO A 201 26.63 -8.74 3.94
CA PRO A 201 26.59 -9.37 5.25
C PRO A 201 25.14 -9.57 5.70
N ASP A 202 24.63 -10.80 5.72
CA ASP A 202 23.32 -11.13 6.30
C ASP A 202 23.49 -12.03 7.55
N PRO A 203 24.00 -11.49 8.67
CA PRO A 203 24.30 -12.26 9.88
C PRO A 203 23.05 -12.86 10.54
N TYR A 204 21.85 -12.40 10.16
CA TYR A 204 20.58 -12.86 10.72
C TYR A 204 19.80 -13.78 9.78
N ARG A 205 20.33 -14.14 8.60
CA ARG A 205 19.66 -15.03 7.63
C ARG A 205 19.19 -16.35 8.21
N GLN A 206 19.94 -16.90 9.17
CA GLN A 206 19.63 -18.18 9.84
C GLN A 206 18.38 -18.11 10.73
N LEU A 207 17.96 -16.90 11.11
CA LEU A 207 16.73 -16.66 11.87
C LEU A 207 15.51 -16.48 10.94
N LEU A 208 15.74 -16.37 9.63
CA LEU A 208 14.70 -16.17 8.62
C LEU A 208 14.26 -17.51 7.99
N HIS A 209 12.98 -17.61 7.64
CA HIS A 209 12.41 -18.75 6.91
C HIS A 209 13.02 -18.87 5.50
N ASP A 210 13.35 -20.10 5.10
CA ASP A 210 13.95 -20.36 3.79
C ASP A 210 12.96 -20.23 2.61
N ASP A 211 11.67 -20.35 2.88
CA ASP A 211 10.60 -20.14 1.90
C ASP A 211 9.35 -19.59 2.61
N PRO A 212 9.27 -18.27 2.81
CA PRO A 212 8.11 -17.65 3.45
C PRO A 212 6.88 -17.58 2.53
N GLY A 213 6.95 -18.12 1.30
CA GLY A 213 5.98 -17.78 0.26
C GLY A 213 6.03 -16.28 -0.08
N VAL A 214 5.51 -15.90 -1.24
CA VAL A 214 5.43 -14.48 -1.63
C VAL A 214 4.00 -14.18 -2.07
N VAL A 215 3.43 -13.15 -1.47
CA VAL A 215 2.03 -12.75 -1.61
C VAL A 215 1.95 -11.24 -1.89
N PHE A 216 0.83 -10.80 -2.45
CA PHE A 216 0.59 -9.36 -2.61
C PHE A 216 0.16 -8.77 -1.27
N THR A 217 0.78 -7.67 -0.86
CA THR A 217 0.54 -7.00 0.43
C THR A 217 0.32 -5.51 0.21
N HIS A 218 -0.38 -4.89 1.16
CA HIS A 218 -0.47 -3.44 1.26
C HIS A 218 0.87 -2.87 1.78
N ALA A 219 1.50 -3.57 2.72
CA ALA A 219 2.76 -3.21 3.37
C ALA A 219 2.73 -1.89 4.18
N ASP A 220 1.53 -1.40 4.52
CA ASP A 220 1.34 -0.20 5.35
C ASP A 220 -0.10 -0.14 5.91
N LEU A 221 -0.61 -1.28 6.39
CA LEU A 221 -2.00 -1.42 6.85
C LEU A 221 -2.22 -0.82 8.25
N HIS A 222 -1.84 0.45 8.42
CA HIS A 222 -2.04 1.24 9.63
C HIS A 222 -3.49 1.72 9.77
N GLN A 223 -3.97 2.00 10.99
CA GLN A 223 -5.35 2.46 11.23
C GLN A 223 -5.71 3.77 10.50
N SER A 224 -4.71 4.62 10.24
CA SER A 224 -4.86 5.85 9.45
C SER A 224 -5.14 5.59 7.96
N ASN A 225 -4.84 4.38 7.47
CA ASN A 225 -4.98 3.97 6.08
C ASN A 225 -6.25 3.11 5.86
N ILE A 226 -7.06 2.93 6.89
CA ILE A 226 -8.34 2.21 6.84
C ILE A 226 -9.46 3.23 7.00
N MET A 227 -10.28 3.40 5.97
CA MET A 227 -11.46 4.25 6.01
C MET A 227 -12.71 3.44 6.34
N VAL A 228 -13.54 3.98 7.22
CA VAL A 228 -14.77 3.36 7.68
C VAL A 228 -15.98 4.29 7.57
N SER A 229 -17.17 3.70 7.46
CA SER A 229 -18.43 4.42 7.44
C SER A 229 -18.70 5.13 8.77
N GLU A 230 -19.27 6.34 8.73
CA GLU A 230 -19.69 7.05 9.95
C GLU A 230 -20.94 6.42 10.62
N GLY A 231 -21.68 5.57 9.89
CA GLY A 231 -22.85 4.86 10.38
C GLY A 231 -22.53 3.54 11.09
N TRP A 232 -23.50 3.06 11.87
CA TRP A 232 -23.45 1.75 12.55
C TRP A 232 -24.32 0.71 11.82
N PRO A 233 -23.86 -0.55 11.66
CA PRO A 233 -22.55 -1.07 12.08
C PRO A 233 -21.40 -0.49 11.25
N CYS A 234 -20.23 -0.32 11.88
CA CYS A 234 -19.07 0.27 11.24
C CYS A 234 -18.52 -0.67 10.14
N ARG A 235 -18.40 -0.19 8.90
CA ARG A 235 -17.93 -0.98 7.75
C ARG A 235 -16.72 -0.31 7.10
N ILE A 236 -15.79 -1.12 6.63
CA ILE A 236 -14.65 -0.63 5.85
C ILE A 236 -15.17 -0.18 4.49
N VAL A 237 -14.93 1.08 4.15
CA VAL A 237 -15.36 1.69 2.87
C VAL A 237 -14.21 1.89 1.90
N ALA A 238 -12.96 1.94 2.39
CA ALA A 238 -11.76 1.91 1.56
C ALA A 238 -10.50 1.60 2.39
N ILE A 239 -9.52 0.98 1.74
CA ILE A 239 -8.12 0.96 2.17
C ILE A 239 -7.36 1.93 1.26
N ILE A 240 -6.59 2.85 1.86
CA ILE A 240 -5.91 3.95 1.16
C ILE A 240 -4.40 3.88 1.34
N ASP A 241 -3.65 4.66 0.55
CA ASP A 241 -2.19 4.79 0.64
C ASP A 241 -1.39 3.54 0.24
N TRP A 242 -1.65 3.03 -0.96
CA TRP A 242 -1.06 1.80 -1.52
C TRP A 242 0.36 1.97 -2.09
N HIS A 243 1.07 3.06 -1.79
CA HIS A 243 2.37 3.36 -2.41
C HIS A 243 3.47 2.33 -2.04
N GLN A 244 3.39 1.72 -0.86
CA GLN A 244 4.30 0.66 -0.42
C GLN A 244 3.88 -0.74 -0.89
N SER A 245 2.72 -0.88 -1.54
CA SER A 245 2.20 -2.19 -1.92
C SER A 245 3.07 -2.94 -2.93
N GLY A 246 2.98 -4.26 -2.91
CA GLY A 246 3.81 -5.10 -3.76
C GLY A 246 3.79 -6.57 -3.38
N TRP A 247 4.73 -7.31 -3.95
CA TRP A 247 4.99 -8.71 -3.68
C TRP A 247 6.05 -8.82 -2.58
N TYR A 248 5.60 -9.28 -1.41
CA TYR A 248 6.43 -9.45 -0.22
C TYR A 248 6.25 -10.86 0.34
N PRO A 249 7.17 -11.29 1.23
CA PRO A 249 6.94 -12.46 2.06
C PRO A 249 5.65 -12.37 2.89
N ASP A 250 5.03 -13.52 3.15
CA ASP A 250 3.69 -13.60 3.75
C ASP A 250 3.56 -13.00 5.17
N TYR A 251 4.68 -12.91 5.88
CA TYR A 251 4.80 -12.32 7.21
C TYR A 251 4.91 -10.79 7.18
N TRP A 252 5.23 -10.19 6.02
CA TRP A 252 5.63 -8.78 5.95
C TRP A 252 4.51 -7.84 6.41
N GLU A 253 3.26 -8.14 6.06
CA GLU A 253 2.10 -7.33 6.48
C GLU A 253 1.96 -7.31 8.01
N PHE A 254 2.19 -8.44 8.70
CA PHE A 254 2.17 -8.49 10.17
C PHE A 254 3.30 -7.64 10.74
N TYR A 255 4.52 -7.88 10.28
CA TYR A 255 5.70 -7.15 10.74
C TYR A 255 5.53 -5.64 10.57
N LYS A 256 5.04 -5.20 9.41
CA LYS A 256 4.81 -3.77 9.14
C LYS A 256 3.71 -3.19 10.02
N ALA A 257 2.59 -3.89 10.16
CA ALA A 257 1.50 -3.44 11.01
C ALA A 257 1.94 -3.29 12.47
N GLU A 258 2.80 -4.19 12.99
CA GLU A 258 3.39 -4.06 14.32
C GLU A 258 4.39 -2.91 14.39
N TYR A 259 5.34 -2.84 13.45
CA TYR A 259 6.45 -1.87 13.42
C TYR A 259 5.98 -0.41 13.38
N THR A 260 4.88 -0.12 12.67
CA THR A 260 4.37 1.26 12.53
C THR A 260 3.53 1.72 13.71
N ASN A 261 3.27 0.87 14.70
CA ASN A 261 2.40 1.16 15.83
C ASN A 261 3.16 1.09 17.16
N HIS A 262 2.61 1.72 18.20
CA HIS A 262 3.14 1.53 19.55
C HIS A 262 2.88 0.09 20.00
N TRP A 263 3.94 -0.64 20.36
CA TRP A 263 3.85 -2.08 20.65
C TRP A 263 2.90 -2.41 21.81
N GLU A 264 2.75 -1.54 22.82
CA GLU A 264 1.80 -1.74 23.94
C GLU A 264 0.34 -1.38 23.60
N SER A 265 0.07 -0.89 22.39
CA SER A 265 -1.29 -0.47 22.03
C SER A 265 -2.25 -1.66 22.00
N GLU A 266 -3.52 -1.40 22.33
CA GLU A 266 -4.57 -2.42 22.21
C GLU A 266 -4.66 -2.93 20.75
N TRP A 267 -4.44 -2.04 19.77
CA TRP A 267 -4.43 -2.40 18.36
C TRP A 267 -3.41 -3.51 18.06
N VAL A 268 -2.16 -3.34 18.49
CA VAL A 268 -1.09 -4.33 18.28
C VAL A 268 -1.33 -5.59 19.08
N GLN A 269 -1.54 -5.48 20.39
CA GLN A 269 -1.55 -6.64 21.28
C GLN A 269 -2.78 -7.53 21.11
N LYS A 270 -3.90 -6.98 20.63
CA LYS A 270 -5.19 -7.68 20.64
C LYS A 270 -5.85 -7.79 19.28
N TYR A 271 -5.73 -6.80 18.42
CA TYR A 271 -6.52 -6.74 17.18
C TYR A 271 -5.74 -7.13 15.93
N ILE A 272 -4.47 -6.75 15.79
CA ILE A 272 -3.61 -7.22 14.69
C ILE A 272 -3.60 -8.75 14.57
N PRO A 273 -3.41 -9.53 15.67
CA PRO A 273 -3.45 -10.99 15.61
C PRO A 273 -4.80 -11.59 15.19
N MET A 274 -5.90 -10.81 15.15
CA MET A 274 -7.21 -11.29 14.71
C MET A 274 -7.34 -11.37 13.19
N PHE A 275 -6.54 -10.61 12.45
CA PHE A 275 -6.61 -10.53 10.98
C PHE A 275 -5.28 -10.79 10.27
N LEU A 276 -4.15 -10.80 10.99
CA LEU A 276 -2.84 -11.19 10.48
C LEU A 276 -2.27 -12.34 11.29
N ASN A 277 -1.65 -13.30 10.61
CA ASN A 277 -0.98 -14.41 11.27
C ASN A 277 0.35 -13.93 11.84
N GLU A 278 0.49 -14.05 13.16
CA GLU A 278 1.73 -13.77 13.87
C GLU A 278 2.82 -14.78 13.45
N PRO A 279 3.98 -14.31 12.98
CA PRO A 279 5.14 -15.17 12.74
C PRO A 279 5.68 -15.74 14.06
N ARG A 280 6.53 -16.77 14.00
CA ARG A 280 7.16 -17.31 15.22
C ARG A 280 8.00 -16.22 15.91
N GLU A 281 8.01 -16.17 17.23
CA GLU A 281 8.73 -15.16 18.03
C GLU A 281 10.21 -15.01 17.64
N THR A 282 10.93 -16.12 17.48
CA THR A 282 12.35 -16.13 17.05
C THR A 282 12.58 -15.49 15.68
N PHE A 283 11.56 -15.52 14.83
CA PHE A 283 11.59 -14.94 13.49
C PHE A 283 11.37 -13.42 13.54
N LEU A 284 10.47 -12.94 14.42
CA LEU A 284 10.31 -11.51 14.69
C LEU A 284 11.57 -10.90 15.32
N GLU A 285 12.22 -11.60 16.25
CA GLU A 285 13.52 -11.19 16.82
C GLU A 285 14.60 -11.09 15.73
N GLY A 286 14.61 -12.02 14.77
CA GLY A 286 15.51 -12.00 13.62
C GLY A 286 15.29 -10.78 12.72
N ILE A 287 14.03 -10.47 12.38
CA ILE A 287 13.70 -9.27 11.58
C ILE A 287 14.00 -7.99 12.35
N ASN A 288 13.68 -7.92 13.64
CA ASN A 288 13.96 -6.73 14.46
C ASN A 288 15.46 -6.49 14.61
N SER A 289 16.23 -7.54 14.89
CA SER A 289 17.70 -7.48 14.95
C SER A 289 18.29 -7.08 13.60
N TYR A 290 17.71 -7.61 12.51
CA TYR A 290 18.05 -7.18 11.16
C TYR A 290 17.76 -5.68 10.98
N ALA A 291 16.52 -5.24 11.08
CA ALA A 291 16.12 -3.84 10.91
C ALA A 291 16.94 -2.87 11.76
N ALA A 292 17.30 -3.26 13.00
CA ALA A 292 18.16 -2.49 13.90
C ALA A 292 19.65 -2.49 13.48
N SER A 293 20.18 -3.61 13.00
CA SER A 293 21.57 -3.72 12.52
C SER A 293 21.85 -2.86 11.29
N TRP A 294 20.84 -2.60 10.46
CA TRP A 294 20.90 -1.69 9.31
C TRP A 294 20.42 -0.27 9.63
N GLY A 295 19.89 -0.06 10.84
CA GLY A 295 19.46 1.24 11.38
C GLY A 295 20.45 1.89 12.37
N SER A 296 21.64 1.31 12.55
CA SER A 296 22.69 1.85 13.42
C SER A 296 24.00 2.09 12.68
N MET A 297 24.06 3.20 11.95
CA MET A 297 25.23 4.07 11.84
C MET A 297 24.83 5.47 11.39
#